data_AF-A0A383BCM4-F1
#
_entry.id   AF-A0A383BCM4-F1
#
_cell.length_a   1.000
_cell.length_b   1.000
_cell.length_c   1.000
_cell.angle_alpha   90.00
_cell.angle_beta   90.00
_cell.angle_gamma   90.00
#
_symmetry.space_group_name_H-M   'P 1'
#
loop_
_entity.id
_entity.type
_entity.pdbx_description
1 polymer ?
#
loop_
_entity_poly.entity_id
_entity_poly.type
_entity_poly.pdbx_seq_one_letter_code
_entity_poly.pdbx_strand_id
1 'polypeptide(L)'
;MDEYYLKQQIQKQKRQLEDLQKELEKDQKGKLTDREKFILHFCCMLTTAKITNTTGGLPPVDFVLTLIDDVRRNRFRSLSTEDMSDLLEEINEEMLAGKIMFQHMIDEKTWSMTGEHPNKNTNWRDMR
;
A
#
# COMPACT_ATOMS: atom_id res chain seq x y z
N MET A 1 -44.23 -37.96 5.37
CA MET A 1 -44.34 -36.64 6.03
C MET A 1 -42.96 -35.98 6.19
N ASP A 2 -41.87 -36.76 6.14
CA ASP A 2 -40.50 -36.26 6.36
C ASP A 2 -39.92 -35.41 5.22
N GLU A 3 -40.16 -35.76 3.95
CA GLU A 3 -39.51 -35.07 2.83
C GLU A 3 -39.89 -33.58 2.72
N TYR A 4 -41.18 -33.28 2.94
CA TYR A 4 -41.68 -31.90 2.93
C TYR A 4 -41.07 -31.05 4.05
N TYR A 5 -40.96 -31.64 5.24
CA TYR A 5 -40.36 -30.99 6.41
C TYR A 5 -38.86 -30.74 6.20
N LEU A 6 -38.13 -31.74 5.65
CA LEU A 6 -36.72 -31.58 5.28
C LEU A 6 -36.53 -30.47 4.23
N LYS A 7 -37.36 -30.40 3.19
CA LYS A 7 -37.29 -29.34 2.17
C LYS A 7 -37.48 -27.95 2.79
N GLN A 8 -38.43 -27.80 3.72
CA GLN A 8 -38.63 -26.52 4.43
C GLN A 8 -37.43 -26.15 5.30
N GLN A 9 -36.83 -27.10 6.02
CA GLN A 9 -35.62 -26.84 6.82
C GLN A 9 -34.44 -26.40 5.94
N ILE A 10 -34.19 -27.11 4.84
CA ILE A 10 -33.11 -26.77 3.89
C ILE A 10 -33.32 -25.36 3.34
N GLN A 11 -34.56 -24.99 2.99
CA GLN A 11 -34.87 -23.66 2.48
C GLN A 11 -34.70 -22.56 3.53
N LYS A 12 -34.92 -22.87 4.82
CA LYS A 12 -34.63 -21.94 5.92
C LYS A 12 -33.14 -21.77 6.12
N GLN A 13 -32.37 -22.86 6.10
CA GLN A 13 -30.90 -22.81 6.22
C GLN A 13 -30.25 -22.05 5.07
N LYS A 14 -30.74 -22.23 3.83
CA LYS A 14 -30.25 -21.47 2.66
C LYS A 14 -30.41 -19.97 2.84
N ARG A 15 -31.59 -19.52 3.30
CA ARG A 15 -31.82 -18.09 3.59
C ARG A 15 -30.89 -17.56 4.68
N GLN A 16 -30.69 -18.33 5.75
CA GLN A 16 -29.75 -17.94 6.81
C GLN A 16 -28.30 -17.84 6.29
N LEU A 17 -27.89 -18.74 5.40
CA LEU A 17 -26.58 -18.69 4.75
C LEU A 17 -26.43 -17.45 3.86
N GLU A 18 -27.45 -17.10 3.08
CA GLU A 18 -27.45 -15.90 2.23
C GLU A 18 -27.36 -14.61 3.07
N ASP A 19 -28.07 -14.55 4.19
CA ASP A 19 -28.02 -13.39 5.09
C ASP A 19 -26.64 -13.27 5.76
N LEU A 20 -26.06 -14.37 6.23
CA LEU A 20 -24.70 -14.40 6.79
C LEU A 20 -23.64 -14.00 5.76
N GLN A 21 -23.79 -14.42 4.50
CA GLN A 21 -22.89 -14.01 3.42
C GLN A 21 -22.95 -12.50 3.19
N LYS A 22 -24.14 -11.91 3.18
CA LYS A 22 -24.30 -10.44 3.04
C LYS A 22 -23.69 -9.68 4.21
N GLU A 23 -23.84 -10.17 5.43
CA GLU A 23 -23.20 -9.56 6.60
C GLU A 23 -21.67 -9.66 6.52
N LEU A 24 -21.14 -10.81 6.12
CA LEU A 24 -19.70 -11.01 5.94
C LEU A 24 -19.13 -10.09 4.85
N GLU A 25 -19.80 -9.98 3.70
CA GLU A 25 -19.40 -9.07 2.62
C GLU A 25 -19.42 -7.61 3.09
N LYS A 26 -20.44 -7.22 3.85
CA LYS A 26 -20.56 -5.87 4.43
C LYS A 26 -19.41 -5.57 5.40
N ASP A 27 -19.06 -6.53 6.25
CA ASP A 27 -17.96 -6.41 7.22
C ASP A 27 -16.58 -6.37 6.56
N GLN A 28 -16.42 -7.02 5.41
CA GLN A 28 -15.18 -7.01 4.63
C GLN A 28 -15.03 -5.74 3.78
N LYS A 29 -16.12 -5.17 3.26
CA LYS A 29 -16.12 -4.02 2.34
C LYS A 29 -15.48 -2.75 2.91
N GLY A 30 -15.32 -2.65 4.23
CA GLY A 30 -14.67 -1.51 4.90
C GLY A 30 -13.29 -1.80 5.49
N LYS A 31 -12.77 -3.03 5.38
CA LYS A 31 -11.47 -3.41 5.95
C LYS A 31 -10.40 -3.40 4.89
N LEU A 32 -9.27 -2.77 5.20
CA LEU A 32 -8.06 -2.88 4.40
C LEU A 32 -7.69 -4.36 4.23
N THR A 33 -7.37 -4.76 3.01
CA THR A 33 -6.75 -6.04 2.68
C THR A 33 -5.42 -6.19 3.42
N ASP A 34 -4.94 -7.42 3.57
CA ASP A 34 -3.65 -7.65 4.24
C ASP A 34 -2.49 -6.95 3.52
N ARG A 35 -2.55 -6.88 2.18
CA ARG A 35 -1.64 -6.08 1.36
C ARG A 35 -1.70 -4.59 1.71
N GLU A 36 -2.88 -3.99 1.75
CA GLU A 36 -3.03 -2.56 2.06
C GLU A 36 -2.60 -2.23 3.49
N LYS A 37 -2.90 -3.11 4.45
CA LYS A 37 -2.42 -2.94 5.82
C LYS A 37 -0.89 -3.05 5.90
N PHE A 38 -0.26 -3.93 5.11
CA PHE A 38 1.21 -4.02 5.03
C PHE A 38 1.81 -2.71 4.53
N ILE A 39 1.33 -2.22 3.37
CA ILE A 39 1.79 -0.96 2.78
C ILE A 39 1.68 0.17 3.79
N LEU A 40 0.52 0.29 4.45
CA LEU A 40 0.28 1.33 5.43
C LEU A 40 1.26 1.26 6.61
N HIS A 41 1.41 0.09 7.23
CA HIS A 41 2.31 -0.07 8.37
C HIS A 41 3.78 0.13 7.99
N PHE A 42 4.21 -0.43 6.86
CA PHE A 42 5.57 -0.30 6.35
C PHE A 42 5.92 1.16 6.07
N CYS A 43 5.11 1.86 5.27
CA CYS A 43 5.34 3.26 4.93
C CYS A 43 5.30 4.18 6.15
N CYS A 44 4.35 3.99 7.07
CA CYS A 44 4.27 4.79 8.29
C CYS A 44 5.51 4.60 9.17
N MET A 45 5.92 3.36 9.44
CA MET A 45 7.08 3.13 10.31
C MET A 45 8.39 3.59 9.67
N LEU A 46 8.56 3.38 8.36
CA LEU A 46 9.71 3.90 7.61
C LEU A 46 9.77 5.44 7.69
N THR A 47 8.63 6.10 7.53
CA THR A 47 8.52 7.57 7.61
C THR A 47 8.81 8.06 9.02
N THR A 48 8.19 7.45 10.04
CA THR A 48 8.46 7.80 11.44
C THR A 48 9.93 7.67 11.74
N ALA A 49 10.55 6.51 11.47
CA ALA A 49 11.96 6.28 11.77
C ALA A 49 12.90 7.26 11.05
N LYS A 50 12.58 7.66 9.81
CA LYS A 50 13.33 8.71 9.09
C LYS A 50 13.20 10.07 9.78
N ILE A 51 11.99 10.47 10.17
CA ILE A 51 11.74 11.78 10.81
C ILE A 51 12.34 11.83 12.22
N THR A 52 12.22 10.75 12.99
CA THR A 52 12.70 10.67 14.37
C THR A 52 14.14 10.19 14.47
N ASN A 53 14.84 10.03 13.33
CA ASN A 53 16.21 9.51 13.20
C ASN A 53 16.48 8.27 14.06
N THR A 54 15.49 7.37 14.14
CA THR A 54 15.46 6.23 15.07
C THR A 54 15.76 4.93 14.34
N THR A 55 16.78 4.95 13.48
CA THR A 55 17.24 3.77 12.73
C THR A 55 18.04 2.78 13.59
N GLY A 56 18.24 3.10 14.88
CA GLY A 56 19.06 2.28 15.78
C GLY A 56 20.55 2.25 15.38
N GLY A 57 21.00 3.20 14.56
CA GLY A 57 22.36 3.21 14.01
C GLY A 57 22.59 2.21 12.87
N LEU A 58 21.55 1.52 12.40
CA LEU A 58 21.66 0.61 11.27
C LEU A 58 21.88 1.36 9.95
N PRO A 59 22.67 0.79 9.02
CA PRO A 59 22.69 1.23 7.64
C PRO A 59 21.28 1.23 7.03
N PRO A 60 20.98 2.11 6.06
CA PRO A 60 19.63 2.27 5.52
C PRO A 60 19.00 0.97 5.00
N VAL A 61 19.81 0.11 4.36
CA VAL A 61 19.35 -1.17 3.80
C VAL A 61 18.99 -2.16 4.92
N ASP A 62 19.88 -2.32 5.90
CA ASP A 62 19.68 -3.24 7.03
C ASP A 62 18.48 -2.82 7.89
N PHE A 63 18.28 -1.51 8.06
CA PHE A 63 17.10 -0.97 8.73
C PHE A 63 15.81 -1.35 8.00
N VAL A 64 15.76 -1.16 6.68
CA VAL A 64 14.58 -1.50 5.87
C VAL A 64 14.28 -2.99 5.92
N LEU A 65 15.29 -3.85 5.77
CA LEU A 65 15.12 -5.30 5.86
C LEU A 65 14.60 -5.74 7.23
N THR A 66 15.12 -5.14 8.31
CA THR A 66 14.63 -5.37 9.67
C THR A 66 13.16 -4.99 9.80
N LEU A 67 12.79 -3.83 9.28
CA LEU A 67 11.43 -3.29 9.36
C LEU A 67 10.45 -4.15 8.55
N ILE A 68 10.85 -4.65 7.38
CA ILE A 68 10.08 -5.60 6.58
C ILE A 68 9.80 -6.88 7.38
N ASP A 69 10.82 -7.48 7.98
CA ASP A 69 10.68 -8.73 8.74
C ASP A 69 9.81 -8.52 10.00
N ASP A 70 9.95 -7.39 10.69
CA ASP A 70 9.13 -7.03 11.85
C ASP A 70 7.65 -6.86 11.47
N VAL A 71 7.35 -6.18 10.35
CA VAL A 71 5.98 -6.05 9.84
C VAL A 71 5.42 -7.41 9.47
N ARG A 72 6.19 -8.23 8.74
CA ARG A 72 5.76 -9.57 8.33
C ARG A 72 5.41 -10.44 9.53
N ARG A 73 6.33 -10.60 10.47
CA ARG A 73 6.19 -11.52 11.61
C ARG A 73 5.06 -11.13 12.56
N ASN A 74 4.88 -9.83 12.79
CA ASN A 74 3.95 -9.33 13.80
C ASN A 74 2.56 -9.03 13.24
N ARG A 75 2.43 -8.74 11.95
CA ARG A 75 1.16 -8.29 11.37
C ARG A 75 0.65 -9.18 10.23
N PHE A 76 1.52 -9.90 9.50
CA PHE A 76 1.15 -10.60 8.26
C PHE A 76 1.79 -11.98 8.12
N ARG A 77 1.30 -12.94 8.92
CA ARG A 77 1.79 -14.33 8.87
C ARG A 77 1.33 -15.12 7.63
N SER A 78 0.36 -14.58 6.88
CA SER A 78 -0.24 -15.19 5.69
C SER A 78 0.49 -14.84 4.37
N LEU A 79 1.30 -13.78 4.36
CA LEU A 79 2.05 -13.34 3.18
C LEU A 79 3.31 -14.19 3.01
N SER A 80 3.49 -14.80 1.85
CA SER A 80 4.71 -15.53 1.53
C SER A 80 5.88 -14.57 1.31
N THR A 81 7.10 -15.10 1.23
CA THR A 81 8.29 -14.28 0.95
C THR A 81 8.31 -13.80 -0.50
N GLU A 82 7.73 -14.57 -1.43
CA GLU A 82 7.61 -14.20 -2.85
C GLU A 82 6.61 -13.06 -3.02
N ASP A 83 5.41 -13.17 -2.42
CA ASP A 83 4.39 -12.10 -2.44
C ASP A 83 4.93 -10.79 -1.85
N MET A 84 5.88 -10.88 -0.92
CA MET A 84 6.52 -9.72 -0.30
C MET A 84 7.54 -9.05 -1.23
N SER A 85 8.27 -9.81 -2.03
CA SER A 85 9.22 -9.26 -3.00
C SER A 85 8.48 -8.44 -4.04
N ASP A 86 7.42 -9.00 -4.62
CA ASP A 86 6.60 -8.34 -5.64
C ASP A 86 5.97 -7.07 -5.07
N LEU A 87 5.45 -7.14 -3.84
CA LEU A 87 4.85 -6.00 -3.16
C LEU A 87 5.86 -4.87 -2.90
N LEU A 88 7.10 -5.21 -2.54
CA LEU A 88 8.15 -4.22 -2.31
C LEU A 88 8.62 -3.56 -3.61
N GLU A 89 8.65 -4.32 -4.72
CA GLU A 89 8.93 -3.78 -6.05
C GLU A 89 7.86 -2.77 -6.47
N GLU A 90 6.57 -3.13 -6.35
CA GLU A 90 5.45 -2.22 -6.61
C GLU A 90 5.53 -0.94 -5.76
N ILE A 91 5.81 -1.07 -4.45
CA ILE A 91 5.97 0.10 -3.56
C ILE A 91 7.14 0.97 -4.04
N ASN A 92 8.26 0.38 -4.45
CA ASN A 92 9.42 1.12 -4.91
C ASN A 92 9.14 1.88 -6.22
N GLU A 93 8.42 1.26 -7.16
CA GLU A 93 7.98 1.89 -8.41
C GLU A 93 7.07 3.10 -8.13
N GLU A 94 6.05 2.93 -7.28
CA GLU A 94 5.13 4.00 -6.88
C GLU A 94 5.87 5.15 -6.16
N MET A 95 6.81 4.82 -5.27
CA MET A 95 7.62 5.82 -4.56
C MET A 95 8.53 6.60 -5.53
N LEU A 96 9.09 5.93 -6.54
CA LEU A 96 9.90 6.57 -7.58
C LEU A 96 9.05 7.49 -8.46
N ALA A 97 7.89 7.01 -8.92
CA ALA A 97 6.95 7.78 -9.71
C ALA A 97 6.47 9.02 -8.94
N GLY A 98 6.10 8.84 -7.66
CA GLY A 98 5.70 9.93 -6.77
C GLY A 98 6.80 10.96 -6.56
N LYS A 99 8.06 10.53 -6.42
CA LYS A 99 9.22 11.43 -6.32
C LYS A 99 9.38 12.27 -7.59
N ILE A 100 9.27 11.66 -8.78
CA ILE A 100 9.38 12.36 -10.06
C ILE A 100 8.25 13.38 -10.22
N MET A 101 7.01 12.97 -9.95
CA MET A 101 5.85 13.87 -10.00
C MET A 101 6.02 15.05 -9.04
N PHE A 102 6.46 14.79 -7.81
CA PHE A 102 6.70 15.84 -6.83
C PHE A 102 7.79 16.82 -7.29
N GLN A 103 8.87 16.31 -7.87
CA GLN A 103 9.92 17.15 -8.45
C GLN A 103 9.35 18.06 -9.55
N HIS A 104 8.59 17.52 -10.50
CA HIS A 104 7.95 18.31 -11.56
C HIS A 104 7.05 19.43 -11.00
N MET A 105 6.22 19.12 -10.00
CA MET A 105 5.36 20.14 -9.38
C MET A 105 6.15 21.24 -8.67
N ILE A 106 7.24 20.90 -7.99
CA ILE A 106 8.12 21.87 -7.33
C ILE A 106 8.84 22.73 -8.37
N ASP A 107 9.30 22.12 -9.46
CA ASP A 107 9.98 22.77 -10.56
C ASP A 107 9.06 23.78 -11.27
N GLU A 108 7.84 23.37 -11.63
CA GLU A 108 6.81 24.25 -12.19
C GLU A 108 6.44 25.39 -11.24
N LYS A 109 6.28 25.08 -9.95
CA LYS A 109 6.00 26.11 -8.94
C LYS A 109 7.15 27.11 -8.82
N THR A 110 8.39 26.63 -8.81
CA THR A 110 9.57 27.50 -8.73
C THR A 110 9.68 28.38 -9.97
N TRP A 111 9.48 27.82 -11.16
CA TRP A 111 9.48 28.59 -12.41
C TRP A 111 8.39 29.66 -12.43
N SER A 112 7.15 29.31 -12.05
CA SER A 112 6.05 30.29 -12.02
C SER A 112 6.31 31.45 -11.05
N MET A 113 7.02 31.20 -9.94
CA MET A 113 7.36 32.23 -8.96
C MET A 113 8.58 33.08 -9.34
N THR A 114 9.58 32.50 -9.98
CA THR A 114 10.89 33.15 -10.20
C THR A 114 11.15 33.55 -11.64
N GLY A 115 10.41 32.99 -12.60
CA GLY A 115 10.69 33.11 -14.04
C GLY A 115 11.92 32.32 -14.50
N GLU A 116 12.71 31.74 -13.59
CA GLU A 116 13.86 30.92 -13.92
C GLU A 116 13.42 29.49 -14.28
N HIS A 117 13.84 29.01 -15.44
CA HIS A 117 13.53 27.64 -15.86
C HIS A 117 14.30 26.63 -14.98
N PRO A 118 13.66 25.53 -14.52
CA PRO A 118 14.28 24.56 -13.61
C PRO A 118 15.47 23.83 -14.24
N ASN A 119 15.40 23.54 -15.54
CA ASN A 119 16.51 22.95 -16.29
C ASN A 119 17.36 24.05 -16.94
N LYS A 120 18.59 24.23 -16.44
CA LYS A 120 19.58 25.19 -16.96
C LYS A 120 20.39 24.65 -18.14
N ASN A 121 20.24 23.36 -18.46
CA ASN A 121 20.97 22.67 -19.54
C ASN A 121 20.16 22.55 -20.84
N THR A 122 18.93 23.07 -20.89
CA THR A 122 18.15 23.12 -22.12
C THR A 122 18.63 24.28 -22.97
N ASN A 123 19.38 24.00 -24.06
CA ASN A 123 19.74 25.02 -25.04
C ASN A 123 18.50 25.33 -25.90
N TRP A 124 17.75 26.36 -25.53
CA TRP A 124 16.52 26.79 -26.20
C TRP A 124 16.71 27.19 -27.68
N ARG A 125 17.95 27.40 -28.13
CA ARG A 125 18.26 27.66 -29.54
C ARG A 125 18.01 26.44 -30.43
N ASP A 126 18.06 25.23 -29.88
CA ASP A 126 17.86 23.97 -30.62
C ASP A 126 16.37 23.61 -30.77
N MET A 127 15.46 24.36 -30.15
CA MET A 127 14.01 24.17 -30.26
C MET A 127 13.33 25.14 -31.25
N ARG A 128 14.10 25.93 -31.99
CA ARG A 128 13.59 26.91 -32.97
C ARG A 128 13.61 26.40 -34.40
#